data_AF-A0A6A0A023-F1
#
_entry.id   AF-A0A6A0A023-F1
#
_cell.length_a   1.000
_cell.length_b   1.000
_cell.length_c   1.000
_cell.angle_alpha   90.00
_cell.angle_beta   90.00
_cell.angle_gamma   90.00
#
_symmetry.space_group_name_H-M   'P 1'
#
loop_
_entity.id
_entity.type
_entity.pdbx_description
1 polymer ?
#
loop_
_entity_poly.entity_id
_entity_poly.type
_entity_poly.pdbx_seq_one_letter_code
_entity_poly.pdbx_strand_id
1 'polypeptide(L)'
;LGIRYSISQMTAEACPKELAPQDYQLKVKQFFPQGGTEVTPVHSNEEFEWKDYCPMAFRKLRELYSLDAASYMLSLCNKGMPAG
;
A
#
# COMPACT_ATOMS: atom_id res chain seq x y z
N LEU A 1 7.39 3.69 2.65
CA LEU A 1 7.77 2.85 1.49
C LEU A 1 6.72 1.77 1.25
N GLY A 2 6.53 0.82 2.16
CA GLY A 2 5.52 -0.25 2.04
C GLY A 2 4.10 0.22 1.70
N ILE A 3 3.53 1.15 2.47
CA ILE A 3 2.17 1.69 2.21
C ILE A 3 2.05 2.30 0.80
N ARG A 4 3.04 3.10 0.38
CA ARG A 4 3.04 3.71 -0.96
C ARG A 4 3.08 2.65 -2.07
N TYR A 5 3.89 1.60 -1.87
CA TYR A 5 3.96 0.46 -2.78
C TYR A 5 2.60 -0.26 -2.87
N SER A 6 2.00 -0.63 -1.74
CA SER A 6 0.68 -1.28 -1.69
C SER A 6 -0.40 -0.47 -2.41
N ILE A 7 -0.49 0.84 -2.13
CA ILE A 7 -1.46 1.72 -2.80
C ILE A 7 -1.24 1.71 -4.32
N SER A 8 0.01 1.80 -4.77
CA SER A 8 0.36 1.79 -6.20
C SER A 8 -0.09 0.50 -6.89
N GLN A 9 0.20 -0.66 -6.30
CA GLN A 9 -0.24 -1.96 -6.83
C GLN A 9 -1.76 -2.04 -6.93
N MET A 10 -2.47 -1.59 -5.90
CA MET A 10 -3.93 -1.65 -5.86
C MET A 10 -4.59 -0.68 -6.85
N THR A 11 -4.03 0.50 -7.09
CA THR A 11 -4.57 1.44 -8.07
C THR A 11 -4.47 0.90 -9.51
N ALA A 12 -3.49 0.04 -9.80
CA ALA A 12 -3.37 -0.61 -11.10
C ALA A 12 -4.44 -1.69 -11.34
N GLU A 13 -5.02 -2.25 -10.27
CA GLU A 13 -6.06 -3.28 -10.34
C GLU A 13 -7.47 -2.67 -10.37
N ALA A 14 -8.38 -3.28 -11.14
CA ALA A 14 -9.79 -2.88 -11.15
C ALA A 14 -10.46 -3.20 -9.80
N CYS A 15 -11.25 -2.26 -9.25
CA CYS A 15 -11.97 -2.52 -8.00
C CYS A 15 -13.17 -3.46 -8.28
N PRO A 16 -13.25 -4.63 -7.65
CA PRO A 16 -14.35 -5.56 -7.85
C PRO A 16 -15.58 -5.10 -7.05
N LYS A 17 -16.78 -5.24 -7.64
CA LYS A 17 -18.05 -4.90 -6.97
C LYS A 17 -18.29 -5.72 -5.70
N GLU A 18 -17.88 -6.98 -5.68
CA GLU A 18 -17.96 -7.91 -4.54
C GLU A 18 -16.59 -8.56 -4.30
N LEU A 19 -16.27 -8.90 -3.05
CA LEU A 19 -15.02 -9.60 -2.71
C LEU A 19 -15.28 -11.10 -2.66
N ALA A 20 -14.37 -11.87 -3.22
CA ALA A 20 -14.39 -13.32 -3.11
C ALA A 20 -13.83 -13.76 -1.74
N PRO A 21 -14.18 -14.95 -1.22
CA PRO A 21 -13.61 -15.46 0.04
C PRO A 21 -12.08 -15.50 0.08
N GLN A 22 -11.44 -15.66 -1.07
CA GLN A 22 -9.97 -15.66 -1.23
C GLN A 22 -9.34 -14.30 -0.93
N ASP A 23 -10.05 -13.20 -1.18
CA ASP A 23 -9.55 -11.84 -0.94
C ASP A 23 -9.29 -11.57 0.55
N TYR A 24 -10.01 -12.28 1.43
CA TYR A 24 -9.84 -12.21 2.88
C TYR A 24 -8.70 -13.10 3.42
N GLN A 25 -8.07 -13.89 2.54
CA GLN A 25 -6.94 -14.75 2.90
C GLN A 25 -5.65 -14.34 2.20
N LEU A 26 -5.75 -13.47 1.19
CA LEU A 26 -4.61 -13.00 0.40
C LEU A 26 -3.61 -12.23 1.28
N LYS A 27 -2.34 -12.58 1.14
CA LYS A 27 -1.20 -11.93 1.81
C LYS A 27 -0.14 -11.64 0.75
N VAL A 28 0.05 -10.37 0.43
CA VAL A 28 1.11 -9.95 -0.49
C VAL A 28 2.36 -9.67 0.34
N LYS A 29 3.47 -10.32 0.00
CA LYS A 29 4.76 -10.09 0.63
C LYS A 29 5.70 -9.45 -0.38
N GLN A 30 6.38 -8.38 0.03
CA GLN A 30 7.36 -7.71 -0.80
C GLN A 30 8.61 -7.43 0.04
N PHE A 31 9.77 -7.85 -0.45
CA PHE A 31 11.05 -7.51 0.15
C PHE A 31 11.57 -6.18 -0.41
N PHE A 32 12.13 -5.35 0.46
CA PHE A 32 12.66 -4.01 0.16
C PHE A 32 14.16 -3.98 0.51
N PRO A 33 15.05 -4.37 -0.43
CA PRO A 33 16.49 -4.20 -0.26
C PRO A 33 16.89 -2.73 -0.43
N GLN A 34 17.99 -2.32 0.20
CA GLN A 34 18.48 -0.93 0.11
C GLN A 34 18.79 -0.50 -1.32
N GLY A 35 19.37 -1.42 -2.10
CA GLY A 35 19.68 -1.21 -3.51
C GLY A 35 18.47 -1.22 -4.45
N GLY A 36 17.25 -1.44 -3.95
CA GLY A 36 16.04 -1.57 -4.76
C GLY A 36 16.02 -2.84 -5.62
N THR A 37 14.95 -2.97 -6.41
CA THR A 37 14.73 -4.05 -7.40
C THR A 37 14.02 -3.48 -8.62
N GLU A 38 13.66 -4.32 -9.60
CA GLU A 38 12.82 -3.88 -10.73
C GLU A 38 11.47 -3.30 -10.29
N VAL A 39 10.96 -3.72 -9.13
CA VAL A 39 9.63 -3.34 -8.61
C VAL A 39 9.67 -2.56 -7.31
N THR A 40 10.86 -2.32 -6.73
CA THR A 40 11.03 -1.52 -5.49
C THR A 40 12.10 -0.44 -5.68
N PRO A 41 11.86 0.79 -5.20
CA PRO A 41 12.84 1.87 -5.36
C PRO A 41 14.05 1.68 -4.44
N VAL A 42 15.20 2.21 -4.86
CA VAL A 42 16.37 2.41 -3.98
C VAL A 42 15.98 3.27 -2.77
N HIS A 43 16.46 2.92 -1.58
CA HIS A 43 16.17 3.69 -0.36
C HIS A 43 17.26 3.58 0.71
N SER A 44 17.27 4.54 1.65
CA SER A 44 18.22 4.60 2.75
C SER A 44 17.79 3.89 4.04
N ASN A 45 16.54 3.40 4.11
CA ASN A 45 16.09 2.60 5.25
C ASN A 45 16.81 1.25 5.30
N GLU A 46 16.90 0.62 6.47
CA GLU A 46 17.31 -0.80 6.58
C GLU A 46 16.44 -1.69 5.70
N GLU A 47 17.01 -2.80 5.21
CA GLU A 47 16.27 -3.75 4.39
C GLU A 47 15.15 -4.41 5.21
N PHE A 48 13.97 -4.58 4.61
CA PHE A 48 12.81 -5.08 5.35
C PHE A 48 11.85 -5.88 4.47
N GLU A 49 11.05 -6.74 5.09
CA GLU A 49 9.90 -7.40 4.45
C GLU A 49 8.62 -6.62 4.78
N TRP A 50 7.90 -6.23 3.75
CA TRP A 50 6.55 -5.68 3.84
C TRP A 50 5.53 -6.79 3.64
N LYS A 51 4.47 -6.79 4.46
CA LYS A 51 3.34 -7.71 4.32
C LYS A 51 2.06 -6.91 4.29
N ASP A 52 1.32 -7.04 3.20
CA ASP A 52 -0.01 -6.47 3.02
C ASP A 52 -1.07 -7.56 3.10
N TYR A 53 -2.05 -7.38 3.99
CA TYR A 53 -3.04 -8.39 4.34
C TYR A 53 -4.41 -7.97 3.83
N CYS A 54 -5.07 -8.85 3.08
CA CYS A 54 -6.40 -8.61 2.53
C CYS A 54 -6.50 -7.27 1.78
N PRO A 55 -5.60 -6.97 0.83
CA PRO A 55 -5.43 -5.62 0.30
C PRO A 55 -6.72 -5.08 -0.37
N MET A 56 -7.49 -5.95 -1.03
CA MET A 56 -8.78 -5.59 -1.64
C MET A 56 -9.88 -5.34 -0.59
N ALA A 57 -9.85 -6.05 0.54
CA ALA A 57 -10.77 -5.77 1.65
C ALA A 57 -10.50 -4.38 2.24
N PHE A 58 -9.24 -4.03 2.49
CA PHE A 58 -8.89 -2.69 2.98
C PHE A 58 -9.11 -1.60 1.94
N ARG A 59 -8.97 -1.89 0.64
CA ARG A 59 -9.38 -0.96 -0.42
C ARG A 59 -10.88 -0.64 -0.33
N LYS A 60 -11.73 -1.65 -0.21
CA LYS A 60 -13.18 -1.43 -0.05
C LYS A 60 -13.53 -0.68 1.21
N LEU A 61 -12.88 -0.99 2.34
CA LEU A 61 -13.07 -0.22 3.56
C LEU A 61 -12.72 1.25 3.35
N ARG A 62 -11.60 1.55 2.69
CA ARG A 62 -11.24 2.93 2.35
C ARG A 62 -12.30 3.61 1.48
N GLU A 63 -12.79 2.95 0.44
CA GLU A 63 -13.85 3.47 -0.43
C GLU A 63 -15.17 3.71 0.34
N LEU A 64 -15.58 2.79 1.21
CA LEU A 64 -16.78 2.92 2.06
C LEU A 64 -16.70 4.13 2.99
N TYR A 65 -15.52 4.43 3.52
CA TYR A 65 -15.29 5.61 4.36
C TYR A 65 -14.86 6.85 3.57
N SER A 66 -14.97 6.83 2.23
CA SER A 66 -14.57 7.93 1.35
C SER A 66 -13.13 8.41 1.57
N LEU A 67 -12.24 7.49 1.96
CA LEU A 67 -10.81 7.73 2.10
C LEU A 67 -10.16 7.56 0.73
N ASP A 68 -9.97 8.68 0.03
CA ASP A 68 -9.28 8.66 -1.25
C ASP A 68 -7.83 8.17 -1.09
N ALA A 69 -7.35 7.44 -2.10
CA ALA A 69 -6.05 6.77 -2.02
C ALA A 69 -4.88 7.75 -1.87
N ALA A 70 -4.98 8.94 -2.47
CA ALA A 70 -3.92 9.94 -2.45
C ALA A 70 -3.82 10.59 -1.07
N SER A 71 -4.94 11.07 -0.51
CA SER A 71 -4.99 11.65 0.84
C SER A 71 -4.65 10.62 1.89
N TYR A 72 -5.16 9.39 1.80
CA TYR A 72 -4.78 8.31 2.72
C TYR A 72 -3.26 8.07 2.72
N MET A 73 -2.66 7.99 1.52
CA MET A 73 -1.22 7.83 1.37
C MET A 73 -0.44 9.04 1.92
N LEU A 74 -0.90 10.26 1.67
CA LEU A 74 -0.29 11.47 2.20
C LEU A 74 -0.38 11.52 3.73
N SER A 75 -1.56 11.31 4.32
CA SER A 75 -1.75 11.34 5.76
C SER A 75 -0.87 10.34 6.52
N LEU A 76 -0.60 9.16 5.92
CA LEU A 76 0.23 8.12 6.55
C LEU A 76 1.71 8.21 6.21
N CYS A 77 2.06 8.70 5.02
CA CYS A 77 3.43 8.69 4.52
C CYS A 77 4.08 10.07 4.50
N ASN A 78 3.38 11.12 4.93
CA ASN A 78 3.97 12.44 5.10
C ASN A 78 4.68 12.50 6.45
N LYS A 79 6.01 12.49 6.42
CA LYS A 79 6.80 12.89 7.59
C LYS A 79 6.71 14.41 7.66
N GLY A 80 6.00 14.93 8.66
CA GLY A 80 6.01 16.32 9.12
C GLY A 80 6.27 17.38 8.05
N MET A 81 5.20 18.04 7.59
CA MET A 81 5.33 19.40 7.07
C MET A 81 6.15 20.20 8.10
N PRO A 82 7.28 20.84 7.76
CA PRO A 82 7.87 21.80 8.68
C PRO A 82 6.79 22.88 8.88
N ALA A 83 6.35 23.04 10.13
CA ALA A 83 5.52 24.17 10.50
C ALA A 83 6.31 25.43 10.13
N GLY A 84 5.86 26.14 9.10
CA GLY A 84 6.31 27.49 8.80
C GLY A 84 5.85 28.46 9.87
#